data_AF-H2XSU6-F1
#
_entry.id   AF-H2XSU6-F1
#
_cell.length_a   1.000
_cell.length_b   1.000
_cell.length_c   1.000
_cell.angle_alpha   90.00
_cell.angle_beta   90.00
_cell.angle_gamma   90.00
#
_symmetry.space_group_name_H-M   'P 1'
#
loop_
_entity.id
_entity.type
_entity.pdbx_description
1 polymer ?
#
loop_
_entity_poly.entity_id
_entity_poly.type
_entity_poly.pdbx_seq_one_letter_code
_entity_poly.pdbx_strand_id
1 'polypeptide(L)'
;ISAYDYDKIEFMLNLIKLNFTSADQVLDVQKGLNLLNYLLHIKRENNPTDLEKQQFWKRGSVSSKSLPSISSTRLPLHALLYGDTNHAWKVISAEVTKKSVDLLVPVAKLLKLNVDKLYMTAAENMITELLVGQIEFFYQHCNCSLNNDDLNSVEMTMIRSLVENISSCQMCVAMARRVSELIPSGAEKVESYKWCLSLLSEWKKSIPEDSSDMSSVDSVFQSINQDFRTSNIEHLLALEKLNTADVLLLVNQPANLIIHLYQHPSIIQRFYAPGDAYPDIHGVVDQVAELYDQDVARLRLTMTLKLLLTVEKKHDQDQEEDNENKEEKTLIQLLYLLTYGNPLTQAQRDLDVFFMSMTETRALVTTNHRKVTNITKLRVLNCLFHIVDDDVIYNLTDKRADHLRDELQLFVYLSKLDAANFKISISHLREADKLSVVHSILSSATHRHNPDTLKVAAEMCQEFGPAPQDTWAVILQQLVALQEVSYLHQLLPNIFHIPAVSTLPCLTSVWQTCVTLPLVALTPPLDEQQNEFVVSCYHFLVLSPLLHRMNLAYVAQQFESLQLYALALGCLLASPASHDRARKLVELKGTEIEAQMEKFCGGKSPIIGHMLLSTFLSANKKT
;
A
#
# COMPACT_ATOMS: atom_id res chain seq x y z
N ILE A 1 39.60 -0.47 59.10
CA ILE A 1 38.17 -0.52 59.49
C ILE A 1 37.36 -0.81 58.23
N SER A 2 36.26 -1.56 58.33
CA SER A 2 35.41 -1.85 57.17
C SER A 2 34.79 -0.57 56.63
N ALA A 3 34.77 -0.37 55.32
CA ALA A 3 34.24 0.85 54.67
C ALA A 3 32.72 1.07 54.87
N TYR A 4 32.02 0.09 55.46
CA TYR A 4 30.58 0.06 55.66
C TYR A 4 30.16 0.15 57.14
N ASP A 5 31.13 0.13 58.06
CA ASP A 5 30.90 0.18 59.51
C ASP A 5 30.85 1.64 59.98
N TYR A 6 29.74 2.32 59.65
CA TYR A 6 29.56 3.75 59.86
C TYR A 6 29.74 4.15 61.32
N ASP A 7 29.26 3.34 62.27
CA ASP A 7 29.31 3.63 63.71
C ASP A 7 30.76 3.69 64.23
N LYS A 8 31.60 2.74 63.82
CA LYS A 8 33.04 2.77 64.16
C LYS A 8 33.80 3.87 63.44
N ILE A 9 33.42 4.17 62.20
CA ILE A 9 34.06 5.24 61.43
C ILE A 9 33.71 6.61 62.03
N GLU A 10 32.46 6.84 62.40
CA GLU A 10 32.00 8.08 63.04
C GLU A 10 32.74 8.32 64.37
N PHE A 11 32.81 7.29 65.22
CA PHE A 11 33.57 7.34 66.48
C PHE A 11 35.04 7.71 66.24
N MET A 12 35.68 7.08 65.25
CA MET A 12 37.07 7.37 64.87
C MET A 12 37.25 8.79 64.33
N LEU A 13 36.36 9.26 63.45
CA LEU A 13 36.42 10.62 62.89
C LEU A 13 36.22 11.68 63.99
N ASN A 14 35.33 11.42 64.95
CA ASN A 14 35.13 12.29 66.12
C ASN A 14 36.34 12.29 67.05
N LEU A 15 36.98 11.13 67.29
CA LEU A 15 38.24 11.07 68.04
C LEU A 15 39.37 11.82 67.33
N ILE A 16 39.47 11.71 66.00
CA ILE A 16 40.47 12.44 65.22
C ILE A 16 40.20 13.95 65.31
N LYS A 17 38.93 14.38 65.20
CA LYS A 17 38.52 15.79 65.34
C LYS A 17 38.84 16.37 66.73
N LEU A 18 38.73 15.57 67.79
CA LEU A 18 38.99 15.99 69.17
C LEU A 18 40.49 16.05 69.51
N ASN A 19 41.30 15.16 68.93
CA ASN A 19 42.70 14.97 69.33
C ASN A 19 43.73 15.54 68.34
N PHE A 20 43.36 15.85 67.10
CA PHE A 20 44.29 16.33 66.07
C PHE A 20 43.84 17.67 65.47
N THR A 21 44.43 18.75 65.96
CA THR A 21 44.28 20.09 65.39
C THR A 21 45.36 20.31 64.32
N SER A 22 44.95 20.31 63.05
CA SER A 22 45.54 21.09 61.95
C SER A 22 47.03 20.92 61.60
N ALA A 23 47.48 19.75 61.12
CA ALA A 23 48.80 19.68 60.46
C ALA A 23 48.93 18.75 59.24
N ASP A 24 48.28 17.59 59.18
CA ASP A 24 48.44 16.69 58.03
C ASP A 24 47.22 16.70 57.09
N GLN A 25 47.37 17.36 55.95
CA GLN A 25 46.38 17.65 54.89
C GLN A 25 45.75 16.41 54.18
N VAL A 26 45.86 15.20 54.73
CA VAL A 26 45.49 13.97 54.01
C VAL A 26 44.03 13.57 54.24
N LEU A 27 43.42 13.96 55.36
CA LEU A 27 42.07 13.49 55.75
C LEU A 27 41.14 14.69 56.01
N ASP A 28 40.20 14.93 55.09
CA ASP A 28 39.11 15.89 55.30
C ASP A 28 38.04 15.31 56.24
N VAL A 29 38.30 15.43 57.54
CA VAL A 29 37.47 14.87 58.62
C VAL A 29 36.06 15.46 58.60
N GLN A 30 35.90 16.75 58.27
CA GLN A 30 34.58 17.39 58.22
C GLN A 30 33.77 16.90 57.04
N LYS A 31 34.38 16.76 55.85
CA LYS A 31 33.73 16.15 54.69
C LYS A 31 33.33 14.71 54.95
N GLY A 32 34.14 13.94 55.66
CA GLY A 32 33.82 12.57 56.08
C GLY A 32 32.60 12.46 56.99
N LEU A 33 32.53 13.30 58.02
CA LEU A 33 31.37 13.35 58.94
C LEU A 33 30.08 13.81 58.23
N ASN A 34 30.18 14.85 57.39
CA ASN A 34 29.04 15.33 56.62
C ASN A 34 28.53 14.25 55.64
N LEU A 35 29.43 13.55 54.96
CA LEU A 35 29.08 12.46 54.06
C LEU A 35 28.39 11.31 54.82
N LEU A 36 28.87 10.97 56.01
CA LEU A 36 28.30 9.89 56.83
C LEU A 36 26.86 10.20 57.26
N ASN A 37 26.57 11.47 57.61
CA ASN A 37 25.20 11.93 57.89
C ASN A 37 24.25 11.72 56.72
N TYR A 38 24.70 12.01 55.48
CA TYR A 38 23.86 11.76 54.30
C TYR A 38 23.73 10.27 53.98
N LEU A 39 24.82 9.50 54.09
CA LEU A 39 24.82 8.06 53.81
C LEU A 39 23.99 7.24 54.80
N LEU A 40 23.81 7.70 56.05
CA LEU A 40 22.91 7.07 57.02
C LEU A 40 21.45 7.03 56.55
N HIS A 41 21.04 8.01 55.74
CA HIS A 41 19.67 8.10 55.21
C HIS A 41 19.48 7.38 53.87
N ILE A 42 20.57 6.95 53.22
CA ILE A 42 20.53 6.24 51.94
C ILE A 42 20.55 4.74 52.19
N LYS A 43 19.54 4.03 51.69
CA LYS A 43 19.53 2.57 51.64
C LYS A 43 19.81 2.13 50.22
N ARG A 44 20.72 1.16 50.09
CA ARG A 44 21.11 0.58 48.81
C ARG A 44 19.97 -0.27 48.23
N GLU A 45 19.68 -0.11 46.95
CA GLU A 45 18.72 -0.94 46.22
C GLU A 45 19.45 -1.92 45.27
N ASN A 46 20.63 -1.54 44.78
CA ASN A 46 21.39 -2.32 43.81
C ASN A 46 22.59 -3.06 44.41
N ASN A 47 23.06 -4.10 43.70
CA ASN A 47 24.18 -4.91 44.14
C ASN A 47 25.51 -4.13 44.09
N PRO A 48 26.46 -4.42 45.01
CA PRO A 48 27.79 -3.82 44.98
C PRO A 48 28.50 -4.00 43.63
N THR A 49 29.00 -2.89 43.07
CA THR A 49 29.72 -2.90 41.80
C THR A 49 31.02 -3.69 41.91
N ASP A 50 31.48 -4.28 40.80
CA ASP A 50 32.72 -5.08 40.80
C ASP A 50 33.96 -4.27 41.16
N LEU A 51 33.93 -2.95 40.98
CA LEU A 51 34.98 -2.04 41.42
C LEU A 51 35.09 -1.96 42.94
N GLU A 52 33.98 -2.05 43.66
CA GLU A 52 33.97 -2.08 45.12
C GLU A 52 34.61 -3.38 45.65
N LYS A 53 34.32 -4.50 44.98
CA LYS A 53 34.95 -5.81 45.26
C LYS A 53 36.46 -5.73 45.05
N GLN A 54 36.90 -5.15 43.93
CA GLN A 54 38.32 -4.97 43.62
C GLN A 54 39.05 -4.07 44.62
N GLN A 55 38.44 -2.97 45.07
CA GLN A 55 39.04 -2.10 46.09
C GLN A 55 39.08 -2.76 47.47
N PHE A 56 38.04 -3.50 47.84
CA PHE A 56 37.99 -4.28 49.07
C PHE A 56 39.11 -5.32 49.12
N TRP A 57 39.38 -6.01 48.00
CA TRP A 57 40.49 -6.98 47.91
C TRP A 57 41.87 -6.31 47.92
N LYS A 58 42.03 -5.16 47.26
CA LYS A 58 43.31 -4.41 47.25
C LYS A 58 43.73 -3.89 48.63
N ARG A 59 42.78 -3.55 49.52
CA ARG A 59 43.06 -2.99 50.86
C ARG A 59 43.24 -4.03 51.97
N GLY A 60 43.38 -5.31 51.64
CA GLY A 60 44.00 -6.30 52.56
C GLY A 60 43.08 -7.26 53.31
N SER A 61 41.89 -7.61 52.79
CA SER A 61 41.14 -8.77 53.29
C SER A 61 41.26 -9.97 52.35
N VAL A 62 42.42 -10.62 52.36
CA VAL A 62 42.72 -11.80 51.51
C VAL A 62 41.97 -13.07 51.98
N SER A 63 41.31 -13.02 53.13
CA SER A 63 40.69 -14.19 53.79
C SER A 63 39.20 -14.39 53.45
N SER A 64 38.49 -13.38 52.95
CA SER A 64 37.05 -13.48 52.64
C SER A 64 36.81 -13.39 51.12
N LYS A 65 36.25 -14.46 50.52
CA LYS A 65 35.88 -14.50 49.09
C LYS A 65 34.71 -13.56 48.75
N SER A 66 34.01 -13.01 49.75
CA SER A 66 32.82 -12.17 49.58
C SER A 66 32.89 -10.90 50.42
N LEU A 67 32.21 -9.85 49.94
CA LEU A 67 32.02 -8.60 50.69
C LEU A 67 31.20 -8.87 51.98
N PRO A 68 31.33 -8.03 53.03
CA PRO A 68 30.49 -8.14 54.22
C PRO A 68 29.01 -8.03 53.87
N SER A 69 28.13 -8.77 54.55
CA SER A 69 26.67 -8.74 54.30
C SER A 69 26.09 -7.31 54.35
N ILE A 70 26.64 -6.45 55.20
CA ILE A 70 26.22 -5.05 55.35
C ILE A 70 26.46 -4.19 54.07
N SER A 71 27.32 -4.65 53.14
CA SER A 71 27.55 -3.98 51.85
C SER A 71 26.36 -4.02 50.90
N SER A 72 25.39 -4.90 51.17
CA SER A 72 24.11 -4.96 50.44
C SER A 72 23.14 -3.84 50.83
N THR A 73 23.38 -3.14 51.94
CA THR A 73 22.46 -2.11 52.46
C THR A 73 23.10 -0.73 52.60
N ARG A 74 24.45 -0.65 52.61
CA ARG A 74 25.22 0.57 52.84
C ARG A 74 26.24 0.79 51.72
N LEU A 75 26.57 2.07 51.46
CA LEU A 75 27.57 2.47 50.48
C LEU A 75 28.99 2.54 51.07
N PRO A 76 30.04 2.28 50.28
CA PRO A 76 31.42 2.29 50.76
C PRO A 76 31.95 3.70 50.99
N LEU A 77 32.02 4.15 52.24
CA LEU A 77 32.47 5.50 52.60
C LEU A 77 33.91 5.80 52.11
N HIS A 78 34.83 4.84 52.28
CA HIS A 78 36.23 5.03 51.90
C HIS A 78 36.44 5.18 50.39
N ALA A 79 35.59 4.55 49.57
CA ALA A 79 35.66 4.66 48.11
C ALA A 79 35.14 6.03 47.64
N LEU A 80 34.15 6.59 48.34
CA LEU A 80 33.57 7.91 48.04
C LEU A 80 34.48 9.06 48.50
N LEU A 81 35.16 8.94 49.64
CA LEU A 81 36.04 10.00 50.17
C LEU A 81 37.42 10.06 49.51
N TYR A 82 38.01 8.88 49.22
CA TYR A 82 39.42 8.78 48.79
C TYR A 82 39.60 8.19 47.39
N GLY A 83 38.52 7.82 46.71
CA GLY A 83 38.57 7.42 45.31
C GLY A 83 38.61 8.62 44.38
N ASP A 84 39.05 8.40 43.14
CA ASP A 84 38.90 9.43 42.09
C ASP A 84 37.43 9.79 41.89
N THR A 85 37.16 10.99 41.38
CA THR A 85 35.79 11.45 41.05
C THR A 85 35.06 10.46 40.14
N ASN A 86 35.76 9.80 39.22
CA ASN A 86 35.21 8.76 38.35
C ASN A 86 34.79 7.49 39.12
N HIS A 87 35.52 7.13 40.18
CA HIS A 87 35.17 5.99 41.03
C HIS A 87 33.96 6.31 41.89
N ALA A 88 33.95 7.48 42.52
CA ALA A 88 32.80 7.95 43.29
C ALA A 88 31.54 8.06 42.42
N TRP A 89 31.69 8.52 41.18
CA TRP A 89 30.60 8.55 40.20
C TRP A 89 30.04 7.16 39.90
N LYS A 90 30.87 6.15 39.63
CA LYS A 90 30.39 4.80 39.30
C LYS A 90 29.62 4.13 40.44
N VAL A 91 30.01 4.42 41.69
CA VAL A 91 29.29 3.93 42.88
C VAL A 91 27.95 4.65 43.01
N ILE A 92 27.92 5.96 42.81
CA ILE A 92 26.70 6.76 42.93
C ILE A 92 25.73 6.49 41.78
N SER A 93 26.20 6.45 40.53
CA SER A 93 25.38 6.25 39.33
C SER A 93 24.63 4.92 39.36
N ALA A 94 25.20 3.90 39.99
CA ALA A 94 24.56 2.60 40.17
C ALA A 94 23.38 2.61 41.16
N GLU A 95 23.26 3.65 41.99
CA GLU A 95 22.21 3.77 43.01
C GLU A 95 21.21 4.88 42.69
N VAL A 96 21.36 5.56 41.54
CA VAL A 96 20.44 6.62 41.12
C VAL A 96 19.14 5.99 40.65
N THR A 97 18.09 6.13 41.46
CA THR A 97 16.72 5.69 41.18
C THR A 97 15.77 6.84 41.50
N LYS A 98 14.50 6.71 41.08
CA LYS A 98 13.45 7.72 41.29
C LYS A 98 13.38 8.26 42.73
N LYS A 99 13.66 7.42 43.73
CA LYS A 99 13.54 7.77 45.16
C LYS A 99 14.85 8.26 45.78
N SER A 100 15.99 7.92 45.17
CA SER A 100 17.31 8.20 45.76
C SER A 100 17.94 9.49 45.26
N VAL A 101 17.49 10.03 44.11
CA VAL A 101 18.04 11.26 43.50
C VAL A 101 18.09 12.43 44.48
N ASP A 102 16.98 12.76 45.13
CA ASP A 102 16.91 13.89 46.06
C ASP A 102 17.87 13.72 47.26
N LEU A 103 18.08 12.48 47.70
CA LEU A 103 19.01 12.13 48.78
C LEU A 103 20.48 12.16 48.33
N LEU A 104 20.74 11.90 47.04
CA LEU A 104 22.07 11.86 46.45
C LEU A 104 22.56 13.22 45.96
N VAL A 105 21.67 14.20 45.71
CA VAL A 105 22.05 15.57 45.30
C VAL A 105 22.99 16.24 46.32
N PRO A 106 22.73 16.22 47.65
CA PRO A 106 23.65 16.76 48.65
C PRO A 106 25.02 16.03 48.65
N VAL A 107 25.01 14.72 48.45
CA VAL A 107 26.22 13.88 48.38
C VAL A 107 27.06 14.26 47.15
N ALA A 108 26.43 14.42 45.99
CA ALA A 108 27.09 14.83 44.76
C ALA A 108 27.71 16.23 44.88
N LYS A 109 27.00 17.18 45.51
CA LYS A 109 27.53 18.53 45.80
C LYS A 109 28.77 18.47 46.70
N LEU A 110 28.75 17.66 47.76
CA LEU A 110 29.92 17.47 48.64
C LEU A 110 31.12 16.85 47.92
N LEU A 111 30.87 15.90 47.02
CA LEU A 111 31.90 15.20 46.26
C LEU A 111 32.35 15.98 45.01
N LYS A 112 31.78 17.16 44.74
CA LYS A 112 32.01 17.98 43.54
C LYS A 112 31.71 17.23 42.23
N LEU A 113 30.70 16.36 42.27
CA LEU A 113 30.19 15.66 41.10
C LEU A 113 29.19 16.54 40.35
N ASN A 114 29.03 16.29 39.05
CA ASN A 114 28.09 17.06 38.23
C ASN A 114 26.64 16.62 38.57
N VAL A 115 25.86 17.54 39.13
CA VAL A 115 24.46 17.31 39.54
C VAL A 115 23.55 17.11 38.32
N ASP A 116 23.80 17.79 37.21
CA ASP A 116 23.03 17.62 35.97
C ASP A 116 23.17 16.19 35.44
N LYS A 117 24.38 15.61 35.51
CA LYS A 117 24.59 14.21 35.14
C LYS A 117 23.79 13.25 36.04
N LEU A 118 23.55 13.62 37.30
CA LEU A 118 22.80 12.79 38.24
C LEU A 118 21.32 12.77 37.88
N TYR A 119 20.74 13.91 37.52
CA TYR A 119 19.38 13.98 36.99
C TYR A 119 19.23 13.26 35.64
N MET A 120 20.22 13.36 34.74
CA MET A 120 20.21 12.60 33.49
C MET A 120 20.20 11.08 33.71
N THR A 121 21.11 10.57 34.55
CA THR A 121 21.16 9.13 34.86
C THR A 121 19.88 8.65 35.53
N ALA A 122 19.24 9.50 36.36
CA ALA A 122 17.95 9.18 36.95
C ALA A 122 16.83 9.04 35.91
N ALA A 123 16.76 9.98 34.97
CA ALA A 123 15.79 9.95 33.89
C ALA A 123 16.01 8.71 32.99
N GLU A 124 17.26 8.40 32.64
CA GLU A 124 17.61 7.20 31.85
C GLU A 124 17.19 5.92 32.56
N ASN A 125 17.55 5.75 33.84
CA ASN A 125 17.21 4.56 34.61
C ASN A 125 15.68 4.39 34.71
N MET A 126 14.96 5.47 34.95
CA MET A 126 13.49 5.44 35.02
C MET A 126 12.86 5.01 33.70
N ILE A 127 13.35 5.48 32.55
CA ILE A 127 12.84 5.06 31.24
C ILE A 127 13.19 3.60 30.95
N THR A 128 14.40 3.14 31.30
CA THR A 128 14.77 1.74 31.11
C THR A 128 13.92 0.80 31.95
N GLU A 129 13.55 1.19 33.17
CA GLU A 129 12.61 0.42 34.01
C GLU A 129 11.23 0.33 33.36
N LEU A 130 10.71 1.43 32.78
CA LEU A 130 9.43 1.44 32.06
C LEU A 130 9.44 0.50 30.85
N LEU A 131 10.50 0.56 30.04
CA LEU A 131 10.62 -0.27 28.84
C LEU A 131 10.75 -1.75 29.18
N VAL A 132 11.54 -2.10 30.19
CA VAL A 132 11.66 -3.49 30.66
C VAL A 132 10.32 -4.00 31.18
N GLY A 133 9.59 -3.19 31.95
CA GLY A 133 8.25 -3.53 32.42
C GLY A 133 7.25 -3.80 31.28
N GLN A 134 7.29 -3.01 30.21
CA GLN A 134 6.44 -3.22 29.01
C GLN A 134 6.79 -4.51 28.27
N ILE A 135 8.09 -4.81 28.12
CA ILE A 135 8.56 -6.05 27.48
C ILE A 135 8.11 -7.27 28.30
N GLU A 136 8.28 -7.23 29.62
CA GLU A 136 7.80 -8.30 30.52
C GLU A 136 6.28 -8.47 30.46
N PHE A 137 5.52 -7.38 30.39
CA PHE A 137 4.07 -7.41 30.22
C PHE A 137 3.66 -8.06 28.90
N PHE A 138 4.33 -7.71 27.80
CA PHE A 138 4.08 -8.27 26.46
C PHE A 138 4.34 -9.78 26.40
N TYR A 139 5.42 -10.26 27.03
CA TYR A 139 5.72 -11.69 27.09
C TYR A 139 4.75 -12.48 27.97
N GLN A 140 4.11 -11.85 28.96
CA GLN A 140 3.14 -12.51 29.84
C GLN A 140 1.72 -12.57 29.25
N HIS A 141 1.34 -11.61 28.38
CA HIS A 141 -0.03 -11.46 27.88
C HIS A 141 -0.13 -11.59 26.34
N CYS A 142 0.33 -12.71 25.78
CA CYS A 142 0.24 -13.01 24.34
C CYS A 142 -1.11 -12.59 23.71
N ASN A 143 -1.04 -11.84 22.60
CA ASN A 143 -2.14 -11.45 21.70
C ASN A 143 -3.14 -10.37 22.18
N CYS A 144 -2.69 -9.31 22.85
CA CYS A 144 -3.45 -8.06 22.87
C CYS A 144 -2.69 -6.95 22.12
N SER A 145 -3.40 -6.28 21.21
CA SER A 145 -2.97 -5.02 20.62
C SER A 145 -2.48 -4.09 21.72
N LEU A 146 -1.23 -3.64 21.63
CA LEU A 146 -0.70 -2.56 22.48
C LEU A 146 -1.60 -1.35 22.26
N ASN A 147 -2.55 -1.12 23.17
CA ASN A 147 -3.05 0.22 23.37
C ASN A 147 -1.87 0.99 23.92
N ASN A 148 -1.25 1.81 23.07
CA ASN A 148 -0.16 2.72 23.42
C ASN A 148 -0.56 3.80 24.44
N ASP A 149 -1.76 3.70 25.03
CA ASP A 149 -2.35 4.70 25.93
C ASP A 149 -1.91 4.54 27.40
N ASP A 150 -1.23 3.43 27.75
CA ASP A 150 -0.78 3.15 29.12
C ASP A 150 0.75 3.18 29.27
N LEU A 151 1.44 4.14 28.64
CA LEU A 151 2.59 4.69 29.33
C LEU A 151 1.99 5.51 30.47
N ASN A 152 2.28 5.15 31.73
CA ASN A 152 1.72 5.88 32.87
C ASN A 152 2.07 7.37 32.70
N SER A 153 1.08 8.19 32.33
CA SER A 153 1.23 9.65 32.18
C SER A 153 1.92 10.27 33.40
N VAL A 154 1.71 9.68 34.58
CA VAL A 154 2.36 9.99 35.85
C VAL A 154 3.89 9.78 35.80
N GLU A 155 4.39 8.70 35.22
CA GLU A 155 5.83 8.41 35.15
C GLU A 155 6.53 9.30 34.12
N MET A 156 5.86 9.59 32.99
CA MET A 156 6.34 10.56 32.01
C MET A 156 6.40 11.99 32.56
N THR A 157 5.39 12.42 33.34
CA THR A 157 5.43 13.74 34.00
C THR A 157 6.57 13.84 35.02
N MET A 158 6.88 12.74 35.72
CA MET A 158 8.01 12.70 36.65
C MET A 158 9.36 12.76 35.92
N ILE A 159 9.52 12.06 34.80
CA ILE A 159 10.72 12.17 33.95
C ILE A 159 10.91 13.62 33.47
N ARG A 160 9.82 14.28 33.03
CA ARG A 160 9.87 15.71 32.65
C ARG A 160 10.36 16.59 33.81
N SER A 161 9.83 16.38 35.02
CA SER A 161 10.25 17.14 36.20
C SER A 161 11.74 16.93 36.56
N LEU A 162 12.30 15.73 36.34
CA LEU A 162 13.73 15.47 36.56
C LEU A 162 14.60 16.21 35.55
N VAL A 163 14.17 16.26 34.29
CA VAL A 163 14.88 16.95 33.21
C VAL A 163 14.82 18.48 33.38
N GLU A 164 13.71 19.02 33.88
CA GLU A 164 13.57 20.45 34.19
C GLU A 164 14.50 20.93 35.31
N ASN A 165 14.95 20.03 36.19
CA ASN A 165 15.94 20.35 37.24
C ASN A 165 17.38 20.46 36.74
N ILE A 166 17.64 20.19 35.46
CA ILE A 166 18.97 20.29 34.84
C ILE A 166 19.31 21.76 34.56
N SER A 167 20.45 22.22 35.08
CA SER A 167 20.86 23.62 34.98
C SER A 167 21.42 24.01 33.60
N SER A 168 22.11 23.09 32.92
CA SER A 168 22.59 23.31 31.54
C SER A 168 21.48 23.07 30.50
N CYS A 169 21.08 24.11 29.78
CA CYS A 169 20.09 24.02 28.71
C CYS A 169 20.48 22.99 27.62
N GLN A 170 21.77 22.88 27.29
CA GLN A 170 22.27 21.91 26.31
C GLN A 170 22.07 20.46 26.79
N MET A 171 22.39 20.17 28.06
CA MET A 171 22.22 18.82 28.64
C MET A 171 20.75 18.48 28.85
N CYS A 172 19.93 19.47 29.19
CA CYS A 172 18.49 19.35 29.32
C CYS A 172 17.84 18.92 27.98
N VAL A 173 18.15 19.62 26.88
CA VAL A 173 17.66 19.27 25.54
C VAL A 173 18.19 17.92 25.07
N ALA A 174 19.48 17.63 25.30
CA ALA A 174 20.06 16.34 24.94
C ALA A 174 19.37 15.17 25.67
N MET A 175 19.06 15.36 26.96
CA MET A 175 18.30 14.37 27.72
C MET A 175 16.87 14.25 27.21
N ALA A 176 16.16 15.36 27.00
CA ALA A 176 14.79 15.34 26.47
C ALA A 176 14.71 14.62 25.11
N ARG A 177 15.68 14.84 24.22
CA ARG A 177 15.81 14.10 22.96
C ARG A 177 16.03 12.60 23.20
N ARG A 178 16.97 12.25 24.08
CA ARG A 178 17.26 10.86 24.43
C ARG A 178 16.03 10.14 25.00
N VAL A 179 15.24 10.83 25.83
CA VAL A 179 13.95 10.34 26.33
C VAL A 179 13.01 10.06 25.16
N SER A 180 12.87 11.01 24.23
CA SER A 180 11.97 10.89 23.07
C SER A 180 12.36 9.78 22.10
N GLU A 181 13.66 9.49 21.95
CA GLU A 181 14.18 8.40 21.11
C GLU A 181 13.87 7.01 21.70
N LEU A 182 13.76 6.89 23.02
CA LEU A 182 13.52 5.64 23.72
C LEU A 182 12.04 5.26 23.79
N ILE A 183 11.12 6.20 23.54
CA ILE A 183 9.67 5.97 23.56
C ILE A 183 9.24 5.24 22.28
N PRO A 184 8.40 4.19 22.38
CA PRO A 184 7.86 3.50 21.21
C PRO A 184 7.02 4.43 20.32
N SER A 185 6.91 4.13 19.02
CA SER A 185 6.13 4.96 18.09
C SER A 185 4.65 5.01 18.48
N GLY A 186 4.13 6.22 18.69
CA GLY A 186 2.77 6.48 19.18
C GLY A 186 2.55 7.96 19.51
N ALA A 187 1.37 8.30 20.01
CA ALA A 187 0.99 9.67 20.35
C ALA A 187 1.95 10.31 21.36
N GLU A 188 2.44 9.53 22.32
CA GLU A 188 3.36 10.01 23.35
C GLU A 188 4.73 10.41 22.82
N LYS A 189 5.25 9.71 21.81
CA LYS A 189 6.50 10.07 21.12
C LYS A 189 6.35 11.42 20.41
N VAL A 190 5.19 11.68 19.83
CA VAL A 190 4.89 12.98 19.21
C VAL A 190 4.87 14.10 20.27
N GLU A 191 4.22 13.86 21.40
CA GLU A 191 4.17 14.82 22.52
C GLU A 191 5.53 15.04 23.18
N SER A 192 6.38 14.01 23.28
CA SER A 192 7.74 14.15 23.82
C SER A 192 8.64 14.99 22.92
N TYR A 193 8.52 14.86 21.60
CA TYR A 193 9.23 15.73 20.65
C TYR A 193 8.70 17.16 20.65
N LYS A 194 7.39 17.39 20.83
CA LYS A 194 6.85 18.75 21.04
C LYS A 194 7.47 19.41 22.28
N TRP A 195 7.60 18.66 23.38
CA TRP A 195 8.29 19.12 24.58
C TRP A 195 9.79 19.41 24.35
N CYS A 196 10.48 18.59 23.55
CA CYS A 196 11.86 18.89 23.15
C CYS A 196 11.96 20.23 22.40
N LEU A 197 11.02 20.50 21.49
CA LEU A 197 10.97 21.75 20.73
C LEU A 197 10.66 22.96 21.61
N SER A 198 9.83 22.82 22.65
CA SER A 198 9.58 23.92 23.60
C SER A 198 10.83 24.27 24.40
N LEU A 199 11.55 23.28 24.93
CA LEU A 199 12.82 23.47 25.65
C LEU A 199 13.90 24.09 24.74
N LEU A 200 13.99 23.64 23.48
CA LEU A 200 14.86 24.23 22.48
C LEU A 200 14.53 25.71 22.21
N SER A 201 13.25 26.05 22.16
CA SER A 201 12.81 27.44 21.91
C SER A 201 13.17 28.36 23.08
N GLU A 202 13.16 27.85 24.31
CA GLU A 202 13.62 28.56 25.50
C GLU A 202 15.13 28.71 25.50
N TRP A 203 15.87 27.66 25.14
CA TRP A 203 17.32 27.74 24.99
C TRP A 203 17.70 28.77 23.93
N LYS A 204 17.02 28.81 22.79
CA LYS A 204 17.25 29.81 21.73
C LYS A 204 17.03 31.25 22.21
N LYS A 205 16.07 31.50 23.10
CA LYS A 205 15.83 32.83 23.71
C LYS A 205 16.91 33.24 24.72
N SER A 206 17.59 32.26 25.32
CA SER A 206 18.62 32.51 26.35
C SER A 206 20.00 32.85 25.79
N ILE A 207 20.20 32.71 24.47
CA ILE A 207 21.49 32.90 23.80
C ILE A 207 21.56 34.30 23.16
N PRO A 208 22.69 35.03 23.27
CA PRO A 208 22.91 36.29 22.56
C PRO A 208 23.02 36.08 21.04
N GLU A 209 22.41 36.99 20.25
CA GLU A 209 22.24 36.89 18.78
C GLU A 209 23.56 36.73 17.98
N ASP A 210 24.72 37.11 18.53
CA ASP A 210 26.03 37.12 17.86
C ASP A 210 26.98 35.96 18.23
N SER A 211 26.49 34.90 18.86
CA SER A 211 27.34 33.77 19.29
C SER A 211 27.47 32.66 18.24
N SER A 212 28.63 32.00 18.15
CA SER A 212 28.83 30.82 17.29
C SER A 212 27.85 29.69 17.59
N ASP A 213 27.34 29.67 18.82
CA ASP A 213 26.41 28.68 19.35
C ASP A 213 25.00 28.79 18.75
N MET A 214 24.63 29.91 18.11
CA MET A 214 23.34 30.01 17.40
C MET A 214 23.27 29.06 16.21
N SER A 215 24.38 28.90 15.47
CA SER A 215 24.43 27.98 14.33
C SER A 215 24.32 26.51 14.75
N SER A 216 24.94 26.14 15.89
CA SER A 216 24.84 24.80 16.44
C SER A 216 23.43 24.51 16.97
N VAL A 217 22.79 25.46 17.64
CA VAL A 217 21.39 25.36 18.10
C VAL A 217 20.41 25.23 16.94
N ASP A 218 20.59 25.99 15.85
CA ASP A 218 19.73 25.89 14.68
C ASP A 218 19.85 24.51 13.99
N SER A 219 21.06 23.93 13.93
CA SER A 219 21.24 22.56 13.44
C SER A 219 20.57 21.50 14.32
N VAL A 220 20.63 21.66 15.65
CA VAL A 220 19.94 20.77 16.60
C VAL A 220 18.42 20.93 16.46
N PHE A 221 17.93 22.16 16.29
CA PHE A 221 16.53 22.45 16.05
C PHE A 221 16.02 21.79 14.78
N GLN A 222 16.75 21.91 13.66
CA GLN A 222 16.39 21.25 12.40
C GLN A 222 16.33 19.72 12.55
N SER A 223 17.32 19.13 13.23
CA SER A 223 17.34 17.68 13.46
C SER A 223 16.16 17.21 14.32
N ILE A 224 15.87 17.87 15.45
CA ILE A 224 14.75 17.49 16.32
C ILE A 224 13.40 17.73 15.63
N ASN A 225 13.29 18.80 14.84
CA ASN A 225 12.08 19.07 14.05
C ASN A 225 11.85 18.01 12.96
N GLN A 226 12.93 17.48 12.36
CA GLN A 226 12.82 16.35 11.43
C GLN A 226 12.34 15.08 12.16
N ASP A 227 12.92 14.75 13.31
CA ASP A 227 12.52 13.58 14.11
C ASP A 227 11.06 13.68 14.60
N PHE A 228 10.63 14.89 14.97
CA PHE A 228 9.24 15.21 15.31
C PHE A 228 8.30 14.93 14.13
N ARG A 229 8.61 15.46 12.94
CA ARG A 229 7.79 15.29 11.75
C ARG A 229 7.67 13.82 11.34
N THR A 230 8.79 13.09 11.34
CA THR A 230 8.83 11.65 11.06
C THR A 230 7.98 10.87 12.04
N SER A 231 8.11 11.13 13.34
CA SER A 231 7.33 10.45 14.37
C SER A 231 5.83 10.77 14.28
N ASN A 232 5.47 11.99 13.88
CA ASN A 232 4.08 12.39 13.69
C ASN A 232 3.45 11.66 12.49
N ILE A 233 4.16 11.58 11.35
CA ILE A 233 3.69 10.79 10.21
C ILE A 233 3.54 9.31 10.57
N GLU A 234 4.51 8.71 11.28
CA GLU A 234 4.41 7.32 11.75
C GLU A 234 3.14 7.09 12.58
N HIS A 235 2.82 8.03 13.47
CA HIS A 235 1.61 7.97 14.29
C HIS A 235 0.33 8.08 13.43
N LEU A 236 0.28 9.02 12.49
CA LEU A 236 -0.86 9.18 11.58
C LEU A 236 -1.11 7.94 10.71
N LEU A 237 -0.04 7.34 10.19
CA LEU A 237 -0.12 6.10 9.41
C LEU A 237 -0.57 4.92 10.27
N ALA A 238 -0.20 4.87 11.54
CA ALA A 238 -0.64 3.84 12.46
C ALA A 238 -2.13 3.95 12.79
N LEU A 239 -2.67 5.17 12.96
CA LEU A 239 -4.10 5.41 13.21
C LEU A 239 -4.97 4.91 12.05
N GLU A 240 -4.56 5.21 10.82
CA GLU A 240 -5.28 4.80 9.60
C GLU A 240 -4.91 3.39 9.12
N LYS A 241 -4.11 2.63 9.88
CA LYS A 241 -3.63 1.27 9.52
C LYS A 241 -2.87 1.22 8.17
N LEU A 242 -2.24 2.31 7.78
CA LEU A 242 -1.41 2.45 6.57
C LEU A 242 0.09 2.16 6.85
N ASN A 243 0.41 1.63 8.03
CA ASN A 243 1.77 1.36 8.50
C ASN A 243 2.39 0.12 7.82
N THR A 244 2.65 0.21 6.52
CA THR A 244 3.36 -0.81 5.75
C THR A 244 4.86 -0.51 5.72
N ALA A 245 5.70 -1.53 5.57
CA ALA A 245 7.15 -1.38 5.56
C ALA A 245 7.65 -0.42 4.46
N ASP A 246 6.99 -0.41 3.30
CA ASP A 246 7.33 0.43 2.17
C ASP A 246 7.00 1.91 2.43
N VAL A 247 5.88 2.18 3.10
CA VAL A 247 5.46 3.54 3.49
C VAL A 247 6.41 4.09 4.57
N LEU A 248 6.85 3.27 5.52
CA LEU A 248 7.81 3.68 6.56
C LEU A 248 9.17 4.11 6.00
N LEU A 249 9.63 3.51 4.89
CA LEU A 249 10.87 3.93 4.22
C LEU A 249 10.76 5.33 3.58
N LEU A 250 9.54 5.76 3.23
CA LEU A 250 9.27 7.02 2.54
C LEU A 250 8.92 8.18 3.49
N VAL A 251 8.89 7.97 4.82
CA VAL A 251 8.48 8.99 5.80
C VAL A 251 9.38 10.25 5.74
N ASN A 252 10.66 10.07 5.41
CA ASN A 252 11.61 11.19 5.24
C ASN A 252 11.49 11.89 3.87
N GLN A 253 10.59 11.46 2.98
CA GLN A 253 10.39 11.96 1.63
C GLN A 253 8.90 12.27 1.37
N PRO A 254 8.39 13.43 1.81
CA PRO A 254 6.95 13.71 1.84
C PRO A 254 6.29 13.68 0.44
N ALA A 255 6.98 14.16 -0.60
CA ALA A 255 6.45 14.12 -1.95
C ALA A 255 6.29 12.69 -2.49
N ASN A 256 7.26 11.82 -2.24
CA ASN A 256 7.22 10.41 -2.66
C ASN A 256 6.23 9.60 -1.82
N LEU A 257 6.13 9.92 -0.52
CA LEU A 257 5.13 9.36 0.37
C LEU A 257 3.72 9.66 -0.13
N ILE A 258 3.40 10.93 -0.44
CA ILE A 258 2.09 11.32 -0.98
C ILE A 258 1.78 10.56 -2.27
N ILE A 259 2.76 10.45 -3.18
CA ILE A 259 2.62 9.69 -4.42
C ILE A 259 2.28 8.22 -4.14
N HIS A 260 2.99 7.59 -3.19
CA HIS A 260 2.79 6.19 -2.85
C HIS A 260 1.46 5.94 -2.13
N LEU A 261 1.00 6.87 -1.29
CA LEU A 261 -0.31 6.82 -0.64
C LEU A 261 -1.45 6.80 -1.66
N TYR A 262 -1.36 7.58 -2.73
CA TYR A 262 -2.35 7.56 -3.83
C TYR A 262 -2.28 6.32 -4.74
N GLN A 263 -1.27 5.47 -4.58
CA GLN A 263 -1.17 4.18 -5.28
C GLN A 263 -1.74 3.02 -4.45
N HIS A 264 -2.27 3.31 -3.26
CA HIS A 264 -2.70 2.27 -2.34
C HIS A 264 -3.90 1.46 -2.89
N PRO A 265 -3.90 0.11 -2.77
CA PRO A 265 -4.95 -0.75 -3.32
C PRO A 265 -6.37 -0.47 -2.78
N SER A 266 -6.49 0.11 -1.59
CA SER A 266 -7.80 0.44 -0.99
C SER A 266 -8.64 1.38 -1.86
N ILE A 267 -8.00 2.22 -2.68
CA ILE A 267 -8.70 3.14 -3.59
C ILE A 267 -9.53 2.37 -4.61
N ILE A 268 -8.95 1.30 -5.17
CA ILE A 268 -9.62 0.44 -6.15
C ILE A 268 -10.69 -0.40 -5.44
N GLN A 269 -10.37 -0.96 -4.27
CA GLN A 269 -11.31 -1.78 -3.50
C GLN A 269 -12.57 -1.01 -3.11
N ARG A 270 -12.44 0.27 -2.75
CA ARG A 270 -13.57 1.16 -2.41
C ARG A 270 -14.59 1.29 -3.54
N PHE A 271 -14.15 1.19 -4.79
CA PHE A 271 -15.04 1.28 -5.96
C PHE A 271 -15.91 0.02 -6.11
N TYR A 272 -15.34 -1.17 -5.92
CA TYR A 272 -16.07 -2.44 -6.05
C TYR A 272 -16.88 -2.82 -4.80
N ALA A 273 -16.46 -2.38 -3.61
CA ALA A 273 -17.10 -2.69 -2.33
C ALA A 273 -17.37 -1.41 -1.51
N PRO A 274 -18.40 -0.63 -1.85
CA PRO A 274 -18.74 0.56 -1.07
C PRO A 274 -19.32 0.16 0.30
N GLY A 275 -18.61 0.46 1.39
CA GLY A 275 -19.12 0.26 2.76
C GLY A 275 -18.13 -0.27 3.80
N ASP A 276 -16.95 -0.73 3.40
CA ASP A 276 -15.92 -1.14 4.36
C ASP A 276 -15.22 0.08 5.02
N ALA A 277 -14.65 -0.14 6.20
CA ALA A 277 -13.85 0.85 6.92
C ALA A 277 -12.49 1.05 6.23
N TYR A 278 -12.48 1.85 5.16
CA TYR A 278 -11.29 2.21 4.41
C TYR A 278 -10.53 3.38 5.05
N PRO A 279 -9.19 3.42 4.93
CA PRO A 279 -8.39 4.53 5.43
C PRO A 279 -8.70 5.85 4.71
N ASP A 280 -8.64 6.96 5.43
CA ASP A 280 -8.76 8.31 4.85
C ASP A 280 -7.41 8.80 4.30
N ILE A 281 -7.10 8.38 3.07
CA ILE A 281 -5.86 8.75 2.40
C ILE A 281 -5.77 10.27 2.18
N HIS A 282 -6.87 10.94 1.86
CA HIS A 282 -6.81 12.37 1.63
C HIS A 282 -6.57 13.17 2.91
N GLY A 283 -7.24 12.79 4.01
CA GLY A 283 -6.99 13.39 5.33
C GLY A 283 -5.54 13.23 5.78
N VAL A 284 -4.94 12.05 5.56
CA VAL A 284 -3.51 11.83 5.84
C VAL A 284 -2.62 12.70 4.97
N VAL A 285 -2.91 12.82 3.67
CA VAL A 285 -2.12 13.64 2.74
C VAL A 285 -2.17 15.12 3.12
N ASP A 286 -3.33 15.64 3.50
CA ASP A 286 -3.48 17.04 3.92
C ASP A 286 -2.69 17.32 5.20
N GLN A 287 -2.71 16.41 6.17
CA GLN A 287 -1.92 16.53 7.40
C GLN A 287 -0.40 16.42 7.13
N VAL A 288 0.02 15.50 6.26
CA VAL A 288 1.44 15.41 5.83
C VAL A 288 1.89 16.71 5.17
N ALA A 289 1.02 17.31 4.36
CA ALA A 289 1.33 18.54 3.66
C ALA A 289 1.41 19.75 4.59
N GLU A 290 0.53 19.85 5.57
CA GLU A 290 0.60 20.88 6.62
C GLU A 290 1.90 20.77 7.42
N LEU A 291 2.35 19.54 7.73
CA LEU A 291 3.59 19.30 8.48
C LEU A 291 4.87 19.66 7.71
N TYR A 292 4.88 19.48 6.39
CA TYR A 292 6.05 19.69 5.53
C TYR A 292 5.96 20.93 4.61
N ASP A 293 4.90 21.72 4.73
CA ASP A 293 4.59 22.86 3.86
C ASP A 293 4.68 22.48 2.37
N GLN A 294 4.07 21.35 2.01
CA GLN A 294 4.05 20.85 0.63
C GLN A 294 2.85 21.38 -0.14
N ASP A 295 3.09 21.80 -1.38
CA ASP A 295 2.02 22.17 -2.31
C ASP A 295 1.30 20.90 -2.82
N VAL A 296 0.25 20.50 -2.10
CA VAL A 296 -0.59 19.34 -2.44
C VAL A 296 -1.28 19.53 -3.78
N ALA A 297 -1.68 20.75 -4.11
CA ALA A 297 -2.37 21.03 -5.37
C ALA A 297 -1.44 20.73 -6.55
N ARG A 298 -0.17 21.17 -6.48
CA ARG A 298 0.83 20.87 -7.51
C ARG A 298 1.15 19.37 -7.60
N LEU A 299 1.22 18.66 -6.47
CA LEU A 299 1.47 17.21 -6.45
C LEU A 299 0.29 16.41 -7.02
N ARG A 300 -0.95 16.76 -6.66
CA ARG A 300 -2.18 16.17 -7.21
C ARG A 300 -2.27 16.44 -8.72
N LEU A 301 -1.98 17.65 -9.18
CA LEU A 301 -1.95 18.00 -10.60
C LEU A 301 -0.88 17.18 -11.35
N THR A 302 0.32 17.06 -10.79
CA THR A 302 1.40 16.25 -11.38
C THR A 302 0.99 14.77 -11.49
N MET A 303 0.32 14.24 -10.46
CA MET A 303 -0.19 12.87 -10.47
C MET A 303 -1.31 12.68 -11.50
N THR A 304 -2.27 13.60 -11.53
CA THR A 304 -3.39 13.59 -12.48
C THR A 304 -2.85 13.60 -13.92
N LEU A 305 -1.91 14.50 -14.22
CA LEU A 305 -1.25 14.52 -15.53
C LEU A 305 -0.51 13.22 -15.83
N LYS A 306 0.17 12.62 -14.84
CA LYS A 306 0.86 11.34 -15.02
C LYS A 306 -0.14 10.24 -15.38
N LEU A 307 -1.25 10.11 -14.66
CA LEU A 307 -2.30 9.11 -14.88
C LEU A 307 -3.10 9.33 -16.19
N LEU A 308 -3.29 10.59 -16.60
CA LEU A 308 -3.91 10.94 -17.89
C LEU A 308 -2.99 10.65 -19.09
N LEU A 309 -1.68 10.90 -18.93
CA LEU A 309 -0.70 10.79 -20.01
C LEU A 309 -0.01 9.43 -20.07
N THR A 310 -0.22 8.52 -19.11
CA THR A 310 0.21 7.12 -19.20
C THR A 310 -0.57 6.39 -20.30
N VAL A 311 -0.01 6.44 -21.50
CA VAL A 311 -0.24 5.45 -22.56
C VAL A 311 0.99 4.54 -22.52
N GLU A 312 0.87 3.33 -21.98
CA GLU A 312 2.00 2.41 -21.99
C GLU A 312 2.32 2.04 -23.43
N LYS A 313 3.63 2.00 -23.75
CA LYS A 313 4.09 1.44 -25.02
C LYS A 313 3.79 -0.06 -24.94
N LYS A 314 3.01 -0.59 -25.88
CA LYS A 314 2.92 -2.04 -26.11
C LYS A 314 4.35 -2.57 -26.33
N HIS A 315 4.95 -3.14 -25.29
CA HIS A 315 6.02 -4.10 -25.40
C HIS A 315 5.55 -5.33 -24.63
N ASP A 316 5.65 -6.46 -25.32
CA ASP A 316 5.36 -7.84 -24.91
C ASP A 316 3.92 -8.32 -25.20
N GLN A 317 3.86 -9.35 -26.05
CA GLN A 317 2.67 -9.91 -26.70
C GLN A 317 1.85 -10.86 -25.81
N ASP A 318 2.11 -10.91 -24.50
CA ASP A 318 1.59 -11.98 -23.63
C ASP A 318 0.63 -11.50 -22.52
N GLN A 319 0.09 -10.27 -22.57
CA GLN A 319 -0.83 -9.75 -21.52
C GLN A 319 -2.01 -8.93 -22.06
N GLU A 320 -2.86 -9.50 -22.91
CA GLU A 320 -4.11 -8.82 -23.32
C GLU A 320 -5.16 -8.76 -22.20
N GLU A 321 -5.34 -9.82 -21.41
CA GLU A 321 -6.32 -9.84 -20.30
C GLU A 321 -5.94 -8.92 -19.12
N ASP A 322 -4.65 -8.63 -18.93
CA ASP A 322 -4.14 -7.83 -17.82
C ASP A 322 -4.21 -6.31 -18.11
N ASN A 323 -4.37 -5.91 -19.38
CA ASN A 323 -4.38 -4.50 -19.79
C ASN A 323 -5.74 -3.82 -19.59
N GLU A 324 -6.86 -4.49 -19.88
CA GLU A 324 -8.20 -3.91 -19.64
C GLU A 324 -8.42 -3.61 -18.15
N ASN A 325 -7.99 -4.54 -17.28
CA ASN A 325 -8.05 -4.38 -15.83
C ASN A 325 -7.13 -3.26 -15.31
N LYS A 326 -6.00 -2.97 -15.97
CA LYS A 326 -5.10 -1.87 -15.61
C LYS A 326 -5.68 -0.50 -15.98
N GLU A 327 -6.35 -0.39 -17.13
CA GLU A 327 -6.98 0.87 -17.56
C GLU A 327 -8.13 1.27 -16.66
N GLU A 328 -8.99 0.32 -16.29
CA GLU A 328 -10.09 0.54 -15.35
C GLU A 328 -9.57 0.99 -13.97
N LYS A 329 -8.54 0.32 -13.44
CA LYS A 329 -7.88 0.71 -12.19
C LYS A 329 -7.30 2.12 -12.23
N THR A 330 -6.67 2.49 -13.35
CA THR A 330 -6.09 3.83 -13.56
C THR A 330 -7.19 4.90 -13.55
N LEU A 331 -8.32 4.61 -14.20
CA LEU A 331 -9.49 5.50 -14.21
C LEU A 331 -10.06 5.67 -12.81
N ILE A 332 -10.25 4.57 -12.05
CA ILE A 332 -10.76 4.62 -10.67
C ILE A 332 -9.85 5.46 -9.78
N GLN A 333 -8.53 5.28 -9.87
CA GLN A 333 -7.55 6.10 -9.12
C GLN A 333 -7.64 7.59 -9.48
N LEU A 334 -7.84 7.90 -10.75
CA LEU A 334 -7.96 9.28 -11.21
C LEU A 334 -9.29 9.92 -10.75
N LEU A 335 -10.39 9.17 -10.79
CA LEU A 335 -11.67 9.60 -10.23
C LEU A 335 -11.52 9.90 -8.73
N TYR A 336 -10.86 9.03 -7.97
CA TYR A 336 -10.61 9.25 -6.55
C TYR A 336 -9.84 10.56 -6.28
N LEU A 337 -8.75 10.79 -7.02
CA LEU A 337 -7.95 12.02 -6.91
C LEU A 337 -8.75 13.29 -7.19
N LEU A 338 -9.63 13.26 -8.19
CA LEU A 338 -10.42 14.40 -8.63
C LEU A 338 -11.68 14.62 -7.78
N THR A 339 -12.13 13.61 -7.04
CA THR A 339 -13.31 13.70 -6.16
C THR A 339 -13.00 14.46 -4.87
N TYR A 340 -11.72 14.71 -4.55
CA TYR A 340 -11.33 15.38 -3.32
C TYR A 340 -11.39 16.90 -3.39
N GLY A 341 -12.21 17.49 -2.53
CA GLY A 341 -12.45 18.93 -2.45
C GLY A 341 -13.75 19.34 -3.14
N ASN A 342 -14.08 20.64 -3.10
CA ASN A 342 -15.26 21.13 -3.81
C ASN A 342 -15.03 21.00 -5.33
N PRO A 343 -15.85 20.23 -6.06
CA PRO A 343 -15.70 19.97 -7.50
C PRO A 343 -15.90 21.20 -8.38
N LEU A 344 -15.96 22.41 -7.82
CA LEU A 344 -16.04 23.67 -8.54
C LEU A 344 -14.74 24.49 -8.44
N THR A 345 -14.08 24.54 -7.28
CA THR A 345 -12.90 25.40 -7.06
C THR A 345 -11.58 24.73 -7.42
N GLN A 346 -11.44 23.44 -7.15
CA GLN A 346 -10.29 22.63 -7.57
C GLN A 346 -10.42 22.30 -9.07
N ALA A 347 -11.64 21.91 -9.43
CA ALA A 347 -12.05 21.62 -10.79
C ALA A 347 -11.87 22.80 -11.72
N GLN A 348 -12.08 24.06 -11.34
CA GLN A 348 -11.76 25.18 -12.26
C GLN A 348 -10.27 25.26 -12.62
N ARG A 349 -9.34 25.03 -11.67
CA ARG A 349 -7.89 25.10 -11.97
C ARG A 349 -7.36 23.85 -12.66
N ASP A 350 -7.80 22.68 -12.20
CA ASP A 350 -7.42 21.39 -12.79
C ASP A 350 -8.17 21.14 -14.10
N LEU A 351 -9.43 21.61 -14.22
CA LEU A 351 -10.13 21.65 -15.50
C LEU A 351 -9.63 22.72 -16.45
N ASP A 352 -9.13 23.88 -16.03
CA ASP A 352 -8.51 24.81 -16.98
C ASP A 352 -7.35 24.10 -17.71
N VAL A 353 -6.55 23.32 -16.98
CA VAL A 353 -5.50 22.46 -17.59
C VAL A 353 -6.08 21.34 -18.46
N PHE A 354 -7.22 20.77 -18.06
CA PHE A 354 -8.00 19.76 -18.79
C PHE A 354 -8.64 20.29 -20.09
N PHE A 355 -9.20 21.50 -20.08
CA PHE A 355 -9.75 22.23 -21.21
C PHE A 355 -8.65 22.69 -22.17
N MET A 356 -7.51 23.11 -21.63
CA MET A 356 -6.29 23.37 -22.40
C MET A 356 -5.67 22.09 -22.99
N SER A 357 -6.06 20.90 -22.52
CA SER A 357 -5.72 19.62 -23.15
C SER A 357 -6.70 19.22 -24.26
N MET A 358 -7.99 19.59 -24.13
CA MET A 358 -9.06 19.37 -25.11
C MET A 358 -8.93 20.28 -26.33
N THR A 359 -8.59 21.54 -26.09
CA THR A 359 -8.28 22.51 -27.14
C THR A 359 -6.82 22.33 -27.54
N GLU A 360 -6.51 22.20 -28.84
CA GLU A 360 -5.12 22.02 -29.33
C GLU A 360 -4.21 23.24 -29.09
N THR A 361 -4.62 24.17 -28.22
CA THR A 361 -4.00 25.45 -27.91
C THR A 361 -3.05 25.35 -26.70
N ARG A 362 -1.78 25.09 -27.02
CA ARG A 362 -0.55 25.60 -26.36
C ARG A 362 -0.67 25.98 -24.86
N ALA A 363 -0.52 25.04 -23.94
CA ALA A 363 0.00 25.35 -22.58
C ALA A 363 0.57 24.20 -21.72
N LEU A 364 0.57 22.93 -22.13
CA LEU A 364 1.26 21.86 -21.36
C LEU A 364 2.75 21.68 -21.73
N VAL A 365 3.40 22.76 -22.20
CA VAL A 365 4.72 22.72 -22.86
C VAL A 365 5.91 22.61 -21.90
N THR A 366 5.74 22.63 -20.57
CA THR A 366 6.90 22.69 -19.66
C THR A 366 7.40 21.35 -19.11
N THR A 367 6.75 20.21 -19.39
CA THR A 367 7.31 18.89 -19.05
C THR A 367 7.17 17.90 -20.20
N ASN A 368 8.26 17.70 -20.95
CA ASN A 368 8.51 16.58 -21.88
C ASN A 368 7.37 16.20 -22.84
N HIS A 369 7.21 16.97 -23.93
CA HIS A 369 6.80 16.58 -25.29
C HIS A 369 5.90 15.33 -25.51
N ARG A 370 4.81 15.14 -24.75
CA ARG A 370 3.79 14.14 -25.10
C ARG A 370 2.59 14.83 -25.73
N LYS A 371 2.33 14.55 -27.02
CA LYS A 371 1.12 15.02 -27.70
C LYS A 371 -0.09 14.44 -27.00
N VAL A 372 -1.12 15.27 -26.73
CA VAL A 372 -2.41 14.79 -26.22
C VAL A 372 -3.00 13.82 -27.24
N THR A 373 -3.31 12.60 -26.80
CA THR A 373 -3.84 11.53 -27.66
C THR A 373 -5.37 11.45 -27.55
N ASN A 374 -6.04 10.79 -28.50
CA ASN A 374 -7.49 10.60 -28.44
C ASN A 374 -7.93 9.81 -27.19
N ILE A 375 -7.11 8.85 -26.73
CA ILE A 375 -7.36 8.13 -25.47
C ILE A 375 -7.25 9.05 -24.25
N THR A 376 -6.32 10.02 -24.25
CA THR A 376 -6.24 11.06 -23.21
C THR A 376 -7.51 11.91 -23.21
N LYS A 377 -8.00 12.33 -24.38
CA LYS A 377 -9.26 13.11 -24.52
C LYS A 377 -10.49 12.32 -24.06
N LEU A 378 -10.53 11.02 -24.34
CA LEU A 378 -11.57 10.12 -23.85
C LEU A 378 -11.58 10.02 -22.32
N ARG A 379 -10.41 9.75 -21.71
CA ARG A 379 -10.26 9.64 -20.26
C ARG A 379 -10.71 10.92 -19.56
N VAL A 380 -10.27 12.04 -20.09
CA VAL A 380 -10.68 13.38 -19.70
C VAL A 380 -12.21 13.46 -19.69
N LEU A 381 -12.87 13.33 -20.84
CA LEU A 381 -14.33 13.44 -20.93
C LEU A 381 -15.08 12.47 -20.01
N ASN A 382 -14.59 11.23 -19.87
CA ASN A 382 -15.21 10.25 -18.98
C ASN A 382 -15.18 10.70 -17.52
N CYS A 383 -14.06 11.28 -17.07
CA CYS A 383 -13.94 11.80 -15.71
C CYS A 383 -14.82 13.02 -15.48
N LEU A 384 -14.97 13.88 -16.50
CA LEU A 384 -15.89 15.02 -16.43
C LEU A 384 -17.33 14.56 -16.13
N PHE A 385 -17.82 13.58 -16.90
CA PHE A 385 -19.18 13.05 -16.73
C PHE A 385 -19.38 12.32 -15.40
N HIS A 386 -18.32 11.77 -14.79
CA HIS A 386 -18.42 11.07 -13.51
C HIS A 386 -18.38 11.99 -12.29
N ILE A 387 -17.80 13.18 -12.41
CA ILE A 387 -17.54 14.08 -11.26
C ILE A 387 -18.52 15.26 -11.23
N VAL A 388 -19.06 15.66 -12.38
CA VAL A 388 -19.73 16.94 -12.56
C VAL A 388 -21.13 16.74 -13.16
N ASP A 389 -22.12 17.45 -12.62
CA ASP A 389 -23.49 17.46 -13.15
C ASP A 389 -23.60 18.15 -14.52
N ASP A 390 -24.59 17.74 -15.32
CA ASP A 390 -24.82 18.24 -16.67
C ASP A 390 -24.93 19.79 -16.75
N ASP A 391 -25.46 20.43 -15.70
CA ASP A 391 -25.58 21.90 -15.61
C ASP A 391 -24.22 22.60 -15.43
N VAL A 392 -23.32 22.00 -14.66
CA VAL A 392 -21.98 22.53 -14.41
C VAL A 392 -21.08 22.27 -15.62
N ILE A 393 -21.29 21.14 -16.32
CA ILE A 393 -20.64 20.86 -17.61
C ILE A 393 -20.96 21.97 -18.62
N TYR A 394 -22.21 22.41 -18.70
CA TYR A 394 -22.59 23.51 -19.60
C TYR A 394 -21.87 24.82 -19.24
N ASN A 395 -21.80 25.17 -17.96
CA ASN A 395 -21.10 26.38 -17.50
C ASN A 395 -19.59 26.37 -17.75
N LEU A 396 -18.98 25.19 -17.77
CA LEU A 396 -17.53 25.03 -17.97
C LEU A 396 -17.15 24.90 -19.45
N THR A 397 -17.98 24.22 -20.25
CA THR A 397 -17.65 23.85 -21.64
C THR A 397 -18.30 24.75 -22.68
N ASP A 398 -19.32 25.53 -22.30
CA ASP A 398 -20.24 26.24 -23.21
C ASP A 398 -20.87 25.32 -24.28
N LYS A 399 -20.89 24.01 -24.01
CA LYS A 399 -21.49 22.96 -24.85
C LYS A 399 -22.52 22.20 -24.03
N ARG A 400 -23.58 21.71 -24.70
CA ARG A 400 -24.55 20.81 -24.06
C ARG A 400 -23.92 19.46 -23.78
N ALA A 401 -24.30 18.84 -22.66
CA ALA A 401 -23.86 17.51 -22.25
C ALA A 401 -24.10 16.45 -23.35
N ASP A 402 -25.23 16.52 -24.08
CA ASP A 402 -25.54 15.59 -25.17
C ASP A 402 -24.50 15.62 -26.30
N HIS A 403 -24.07 16.82 -26.73
CA HIS A 403 -23.03 16.95 -27.76
C HIS A 403 -21.66 16.41 -27.30
N LEU A 404 -21.38 16.49 -26.00
CA LEU A 404 -20.17 15.93 -25.42
C LEU A 404 -20.24 14.41 -25.27
N ARG A 405 -21.44 13.84 -25.06
CA ARG A 405 -21.65 12.38 -25.09
C ARG A 405 -21.46 11.84 -26.50
N ASP A 406 -21.95 12.55 -27.52
CA ASP A 406 -21.68 12.22 -28.92
C ASP A 406 -20.16 12.32 -29.23
N GLU A 407 -19.47 13.37 -28.74
CA GLU A 407 -18.02 13.49 -28.86
C GLU A 407 -17.27 12.36 -28.14
N LEU A 408 -17.72 11.95 -26.95
CA LEU A 408 -17.16 10.83 -26.19
C LEU A 408 -17.24 9.54 -27.01
N GLN A 409 -18.40 9.23 -27.60
CA GLN A 409 -18.57 8.06 -28.46
C GLN A 409 -17.62 8.09 -29.66
N LEU A 410 -17.47 9.24 -30.32
CA LEU A 410 -16.51 9.39 -31.41
C LEU A 410 -15.06 9.18 -30.93
N PHE A 411 -14.70 9.67 -29.74
CA PHE A 411 -13.38 9.45 -29.17
C PHE A 411 -13.11 7.97 -28.81
N VAL A 412 -14.12 7.19 -28.43
CA VAL A 412 -14.01 5.73 -28.21
C VAL A 412 -13.55 5.06 -29.51
N TYR A 413 -14.20 5.39 -30.61
CA TYR A 413 -13.83 4.86 -31.92
C TYR A 413 -12.45 5.34 -32.37
N LEU A 414 -12.14 6.64 -32.20
CA LEU A 414 -10.82 7.18 -32.55
C LEU A 414 -9.70 6.57 -31.71
N SER A 415 -9.90 6.32 -30.41
CA SER A 415 -8.88 5.68 -29.57
C SER A 415 -8.63 4.24 -29.97
N LYS A 416 -9.70 3.48 -30.29
CA LYS A 416 -9.56 2.10 -30.79
C LYS A 416 -8.86 2.06 -32.16
N LEU A 417 -9.19 2.99 -33.06
CA LEU A 417 -8.54 3.11 -34.37
C LEU A 417 -7.07 3.54 -34.25
N ASP A 418 -6.74 4.49 -33.38
CA ASP A 418 -5.36 4.90 -33.09
C ASP A 418 -4.54 3.73 -32.52
N ALA A 419 -5.13 2.93 -31.62
CA ALA A 419 -4.49 1.72 -31.08
C ALA A 419 -4.21 0.67 -32.16
N ALA A 420 -5.07 0.62 -33.18
CA ALA A 420 -4.92 -0.22 -34.37
C ALA A 420 -4.06 0.42 -35.48
N ASN A 421 -3.37 1.53 -35.17
CA ASN A 421 -2.53 2.34 -36.08
C ASN A 421 -3.26 2.97 -37.28
N PHE A 422 -4.58 3.14 -37.22
CA PHE A 422 -5.39 3.80 -38.24
C PHE A 422 -5.71 5.24 -37.82
N LYS A 423 -4.94 6.21 -38.33
CA LYS A 423 -5.09 7.62 -37.94
C LYS A 423 -6.19 8.31 -38.74
N ILE A 424 -7.31 8.63 -38.09
CA ILE A 424 -8.38 9.48 -38.62
C ILE A 424 -8.50 10.74 -37.75
N SER A 425 -8.76 11.89 -38.35
CA SER A 425 -9.10 13.10 -37.58
C SER A 425 -10.56 13.08 -37.13
N ILE A 426 -10.86 13.67 -35.97
CA ILE A 426 -12.22 13.80 -35.46
C ILE A 426 -13.18 14.54 -36.41
N SER A 427 -12.70 15.53 -37.17
CA SER A 427 -13.51 16.24 -38.17
C SER A 427 -13.96 15.30 -39.29
N HIS A 428 -13.05 14.51 -39.85
CA HIS A 428 -13.38 13.49 -40.84
C HIS A 428 -14.36 12.44 -40.29
N LEU A 429 -14.19 11.94 -39.06
CA LEU A 429 -15.14 10.95 -38.50
C LEU A 429 -16.53 11.55 -38.21
N ARG A 430 -16.58 12.86 -37.89
CA ARG A 430 -17.83 13.60 -37.64
C ARG A 430 -18.60 13.90 -38.93
N GLU A 431 -17.90 14.25 -40.00
CA GLU A 431 -18.50 14.69 -41.26
C GLU A 431 -18.68 13.56 -42.28
N ALA A 432 -17.88 12.50 -42.20
CA ALA A 432 -17.97 11.38 -43.13
C ALA A 432 -19.14 10.44 -42.82
N ASP A 433 -19.64 9.77 -43.85
CA ASP A 433 -20.48 8.60 -43.67
C ASP A 433 -19.65 7.52 -42.94
N LYS A 434 -20.14 7.07 -41.78
CA LYS A 434 -19.42 6.15 -40.90
C LYS A 434 -19.17 4.81 -41.61
N LEU A 435 -20.00 4.45 -42.58
CA LEU A 435 -19.78 3.29 -43.45
C LEU A 435 -18.62 3.50 -44.46
N SER A 436 -18.35 4.73 -44.89
CA SER A 436 -17.19 5.04 -45.76
C SER A 436 -15.86 4.80 -45.03
N VAL A 437 -15.84 5.02 -43.72
CA VAL A 437 -14.68 4.71 -42.86
C VAL A 437 -14.48 3.19 -42.78
N VAL A 438 -15.56 2.43 -42.58
CA VAL A 438 -15.52 0.95 -42.62
C VAL A 438 -15.01 0.46 -43.97
N HIS A 439 -15.49 1.01 -45.08
CA HIS A 439 -15.00 0.69 -46.41
C HIS A 439 -13.51 1.04 -46.58
N SER A 440 -13.06 2.18 -46.04
CA SER A 440 -11.65 2.56 -46.05
C SER A 440 -10.77 1.55 -45.30
N ILE A 441 -11.23 1.04 -44.14
CA ILE A 441 -10.54 0.00 -43.38
C ILE A 441 -10.44 -1.28 -44.21
N LEU A 442 -11.54 -1.71 -44.81
CA LEU A 442 -11.62 -2.96 -45.59
C LEU A 442 -10.89 -2.90 -46.93
N SER A 443 -10.77 -1.72 -47.54
CA SER A 443 -10.01 -1.52 -48.77
C SER A 443 -8.49 -1.45 -48.57
N SER A 444 -8.03 -1.19 -47.33
CA SER A 444 -6.62 -1.03 -47.05
C SER A 444 -5.93 -2.39 -46.91
N ALA A 445 -4.84 -2.59 -47.67
CA ALA A 445 -4.07 -3.83 -47.66
C ALA A 445 -3.41 -4.13 -46.30
N THR A 446 -3.15 -3.11 -45.47
CA THR A 446 -2.52 -3.28 -44.15
C THR A 446 -3.55 -3.51 -43.04
N HIS A 447 -4.67 -2.79 -43.07
CA HIS A 447 -5.66 -2.82 -41.98
C HIS A 447 -6.71 -3.92 -42.15
N ARG A 448 -6.91 -4.45 -43.37
CA ARG A 448 -7.78 -5.61 -43.59
C ARG A 448 -7.28 -6.88 -42.90
N HIS A 449 -5.99 -6.97 -42.60
CA HIS A 449 -5.38 -8.12 -41.92
C HIS A 449 -5.07 -7.85 -40.44
N ASN A 450 -5.47 -6.69 -39.91
CA ASN A 450 -5.31 -6.38 -38.49
C ASN A 450 -6.63 -6.70 -37.75
N PRO A 451 -6.62 -7.61 -36.76
CA PRO A 451 -7.83 -8.01 -36.04
C PRO A 451 -8.49 -6.84 -35.30
N ASP A 452 -7.72 -5.92 -34.73
CA ASP A 452 -8.24 -4.80 -33.95
C ASP A 452 -9.05 -3.83 -34.82
N THR A 453 -8.57 -3.52 -36.03
CA THR A 453 -9.31 -2.67 -36.97
C THR A 453 -10.59 -3.34 -37.48
N LEU A 454 -10.61 -4.67 -37.60
CA LEU A 454 -11.80 -5.43 -38.00
C LEU A 454 -12.84 -5.50 -36.88
N LYS A 455 -12.41 -5.66 -35.62
CA LYS A 455 -13.28 -5.58 -34.44
C LYS A 455 -13.98 -4.21 -34.38
N VAL A 456 -13.22 -3.13 -34.54
CA VAL A 456 -13.78 -1.77 -34.61
C VAL A 456 -14.75 -1.59 -35.78
N ALA A 457 -14.40 -2.11 -36.96
CA ALA A 457 -15.29 -2.04 -38.12
C ALA A 457 -16.62 -2.78 -37.88
N ALA A 458 -16.60 -3.92 -37.20
CA ALA A 458 -17.79 -4.68 -36.85
C ALA A 458 -18.68 -3.93 -35.83
N GLU A 459 -18.07 -3.34 -34.80
CA GLU A 459 -18.78 -2.49 -33.82
C GLU A 459 -19.42 -1.27 -34.48
N MET A 460 -18.68 -0.57 -35.35
CA MET A 460 -19.21 0.58 -36.11
C MET A 460 -20.38 0.18 -37.02
N CYS A 461 -20.34 -1.01 -37.62
CA CYS A 461 -21.45 -1.54 -38.42
C CYS A 461 -22.67 -1.91 -37.56
N GLN A 462 -22.48 -2.30 -36.31
CA GLN A 462 -23.58 -2.60 -35.39
C GLN A 462 -24.26 -1.33 -34.88
N GLU A 463 -23.49 -0.29 -34.56
CA GLU A 463 -24.02 0.93 -33.94
C GLU A 463 -24.59 1.93 -34.94
N PHE A 464 -23.99 2.07 -36.14
CA PHE A 464 -24.28 3.21 -37.02
C PHE A 464 -25.13 2.93 -38.28
N GLY A 465 -25.54 1.69 -38.55
CA GLY A 465 -26.55 1.44 -39.58
C GLY A 465 -26.50 0.07 -40.24
N PRO A 466 -27.47 -0.23 -41.14
CA PRO A 466 -27.51 -1.50 -41.86
C PRO A 466 -26.40 -1.54 -42.92
N ALA A 467 -25.20 -1.94 -42.50
CA ALA A 467 -24.09 -2.17 -43.42
C ALA A 467 -24.49 -3.21 -44.49
N PRO A 468 -24.03 -3.05 -45.74
CA PRO A 468 -24.41 -3.95 -46.82
C PRO A 468 -23.89 -5.36 -46.56
N GLN A 469 -24.59 -6.34 -47.12
CA GLN A 469 -24.30 -7.77 -46.96
C GLN A 469 -22.84 -8.10 -47.31
N ASP A 470 -22.28 -7.48 -48.35
CA ASP A 470 -20.90 -7.69 -48.78
C ASP A 470 -19.87 -7.24 -47.73
N THR A 471 -20.14 -6.16 -46.99
CA THR A 471 -19.27 -5.65 -45.92
C THR A 471 -19.18 -6.65 -44.77
N TRP A 472 -20.33 -7.19 -44.33
CA TRP A 472 -20.38 -8.22 -43.29
C TRP A 472 -19.72 -9.53 -43.73
N ALA A 473 -19.91 -9.93 -44.99
CA ALA A 473 -19.26 -11.11 -45.55
C ALA A 473 -17.72 -11.00 -45.47
N VAL A 474 -17.16 -9.85 -45.85
CA VAL A 474 -15.72 -9.61 -45.80
C VAL A 474 -15.21 -9.60 -44.36
N ILE A 475 -15.88 -8.88 -43.44
CA ILE A 475 -15.47 -8.81 -42.03
C ILE A 475 -15.42 -10.20 -41.40
N LEU A 476 -16.51 -10.98 -41.52
CA LEU A 476 -16.59 -12.30 -40.91
C LEU A 476 -15.58 -13.29 -41.52
N GLN A 477 -15.37 -13.25 -42.83
CA GLN A 477 -14.38 -14.11 -43.48
C GLN A 477 -12.95 -13.75 -43.08
N GLN A 478 -12.61 -12.47 -42.93
CA GLN A 478 -11.29 -12.04 -42.47
C GLN A 478 -11.05 -12.38 -41.00
N LEU A 479 -12.03 -12.17 -40.12
CA LEU A 479 -11.92 -12.55 -38.71
C LEU A 479 -11.73 -14.07 -38.54
N VAL A 480 -12.40 -14.88 -39.35
CA VAL A 480 -12.17 -16.34 -39.39
C VAL A 480 -10.77 -16.67 -39.90
N ALA A 481 -10.28 -15.98 -40.94
CA ALA A 481 -8.94 -16.20 -41.48
C ALA A 481 -7.83 -15.83 -40.47
N LEU A 482 -8.08 -14.84 -39.61
CA LEU A 482 -7.18 -14.42 -38.53
C LEU A 482 -7.34 -15.24 -37.24
N GLN A 483 -8.28 -16.20 -37.21
CA GLN A 483 -8.52 -17.12 -36.07
C GLN A 483 -8.99 -16.44 -34.77
N GLU A 484 -9.68 -15.30 -34.86
CA GLU A 484 -10.23 -14.56 -33.71
C GLU A 484 -11.52 -15.21 -33.16
N VAL A 485 -11.43 -16.46 -32.71
CA VAL A 485 -12.60 -17.29 -32.36
C VAL A 485 -13.34 -16.76 -31.13
N SER A 486 -12.63 -16.30 -30.10
CA SER A 486 -13.22 -15.78 -28.86
C SER A 486 -14.11 -14.55 -29.12
N TYR A 487 -13.65 -13.64 -29.97
CA TYR A 487 -14.44 -12.47 -30.37
C TYR A 487 -15.63 -12.87 -31.25
N LEU A 488 -15.45 -13.81 -32.19
CA LEU A 488 -16.54 -14.31 -33.02
C LEU A 488 -17.63 -15.02 -32.22
N HIS A 489 -17.27 -15.73 -31.13
CA HIS A 489 -18.24 -16.35 -30.21
C HIS A 489 -19.14 -15.31 -29.53
N GLN A 490 -18.63 -14.10 -29.26
CA GLN A 490 -19.39 -12.99 -28.69
C GLN A 490 -20.19 -12.22 -29.75
N LEU A 491 -19.58 -11.97 -30.93
CA LEU A 491 -20.18 -11.17 -32.00
C LEU A 491 -21.36 -11.89 -32.67
N LEU A 492 -21.20 -13.16 -33.06
CA LEU A 492 -22.14 -13.88 -33.92
C LEU A 492 -23.57 -14.01 -33.34
N PRO A 493 -23.77 -14.33 -32.04
CA PRO A 493 -25.09 -14.32 -31.43
C PRO A 493 -25.72 -12.92 -31.45
N ASN A 494 -24.90 -11.88 -31.27
CA ASN A 494 -25.35 -10.50 -31.19
C ASN A 494 -25.74 -9.93 -32.55
N ILE A 495 -25.14 -10.36 -33.67
CA ILE A 495 -25.44 -9.79 -35.00
C ILE A 495 -26.48 -10.59 -35.80
N PHE A 496 -26.88 -11.79 -35.34
CA PHE A 496 -27.79 -12.64 -36.12
C PHE A 496 -29.17 -12.01 -36.38
N HIS A 497 -29.65 -11.16 -35.47
CA HIS A 497 -30.92 -10.46 -35.62
C HIS A 497 -30.92 -9.44 -36.78
N ILE A 498 -29.73 -9.09 -37.31
CA ILE A 498 -29.60 -8.16 -38.43
C ILE A 498 -29.96 -8.90 -39.73
N PRO A 499 -30.99 -8.46 -40.49
CA PRO A 499 -31.45 -9.17 -41.69
C PRO A 499 -30.36 -9.38 -42.73
N ALA A 500 -29.50 -8.39 -42.96
CA ALA A 500 -28.38 -8.45 -43.90
C ALA A 500 -27.33 -9.52 -43.54
N VAL A 501 -27.22 -9.89 -42.27
CA VAL A 501 -26.30 -10.93 -41.78
C VAL A 501 -26.96 -12.30 -41.84
N SER A 502 -28.23 -12.40 -41.45
CA SER A 502 -28.98 -13.68 -41.42
C SER A 502 -29.07 -14.38 -42.78
N THR A 503 -29.02 -13.62 -43.88
CA THR A 503 -29.09 -14.12 -45.25
C THR A 503 -27.73 -14.45 -45.87
N LEU A 504 -26.64 -14.30 -45.11
CA LEU A 504 -25.28 -14.52 -45.63
C LEU A 504 -24.99 -15.99 -45.97
N PRO A 505 -24.51 -16.29 -47.18
CA PRO A 505 -24.17 -17.65 -47.57
C PRO A 505 -22.96 -18.20 -46.80
N CYS A 506 -22.03 -17.34 -46.40
CA CYS A 506 -20.83 -17.73 -45.64
C CYS A 506 -21.09 -17.94 -44.14
N LEU A 507 -22.28 -17.62 -43.62
CA LEU A 507 -22.57 -17.68 -42.19
C LEU A 507 -22.45 -19.10 -41.65
N THR A 508 -23.04 -20.09 -42.34
CA THR A 508 -22.93 -21.51 -41.93
C THR A 508 -21.47 -21.97 -41.84
N SER A 509 -20.63 -21.58 -42.80
CA SER A 509 -19.19 -21.92 -42.76
C SER A 509 -18.46 -21.21 -41.64
N VAL A 510 -18.81 -19.96 -41.33
CA VAL A 510 -18.19 -19.19 -40.23
C VAL A 510 -18.50 -19.86 -38.89
N TRP A 511 -19.77 -20.19 -38.62
CA TRP A 511 -20.17 -20.91 -37.41
C TRP A 511 -19.50 -22.28 -37.30
N GLN A 512 -19.40 -23.02 -38.42
CA GLN A 512 -18.69 -24.31 -38.46
C GLN A 512 -17.22 -24.14 -38.10
N THR A 513 -16.52 -23.21 -38.73
CA THR A 513 -15.09 -22.98 -38.49
C THR A 513 -14.82 -22.50 -37.06
N CYS A 514 -15.66 -21.64 -36.49
CA CYS A 514 -15.52 -21.18 -35.10
C CYS A 514 -15.67 -22.30 -34.07
N VAL A 515 -16.36 -23.39 -34.41
CA VAL A 515 -16.48 -24.58 -33.55
C VAL A 515 -15.37 -25.57 -33.84
N THR A 516 -15.03 -25.82 -35.12
CA THR A 516 -14.07 -26.87 -35.47
C THR A 516 -12.62 -26.45 -35.29
N LEU A 517 -12.27 -25.20 -35.58
CA LEU A 517 -10.89 -24.72 -35.56
C LEU A 517 -10.24 -24.86 -34.16
N PRO A 518 -10.89 -24.45 -33.05
CA PRO A 518 -10.30 -24.62 -31.73
C PRO A 518 -10.22 -26.09 -31.31
N LEU A 519 -11.21 -26.91 -31.69
CA LEU A 519 -11.23 -28.33 -31.34
C LEU A 519 -10.10 -29.12 -32.02
N VAL A 520 -9.75 -28.76 -33.26
CA VAL A 520 -8.65 -29.39 -34.02
C VAL A 520 -7.28 -29.01 -33.44
N ALA A 521 -7.15 -27.83 -32.84
CA ALA A 521 -5.89 -27.36 -32.26
C ALA A 521 -5.54 -28.03 -30.92
N LEU A 522 -6.52 -28.60 -30.23
CA LEU A 522 -6.34 -29.22 -28.91
C LEU A 522 -5.84 -30.66 -29.02
N THR A 523 -4.95 -31.05 -28.09
CA THR A 523 -4.45 -32.41 -27.96
C THR A 523 -4.63 -32.91 -26.52
N PRO A 524 -5.07 -34.17 -26.31
CA PRO A 524 -5.23 -34.72 -24.96
C PRO A 524 -3.87 -35.05 -24.30
N PRO A 525 -3.74 -34.97 -22.96
CA PRO A 525 -4.79 -34.69 -21.98
C PRO A 525 -5.09 -33.19 -21.81
N LEU A 526 -6.38 -32.84 -21.66
CA LEU A 526 -6.85 -31.46 -21.49
C LEU A 526 -6.69 -30.99 -20.04
N ASP A 527 -6.26 -29.74 -19.85
CA ASP A 527 -6.27 -29.07 -18.54
C ASP A 527 -7.69 -28.59 -18.14
N GLU A 528 -7.84 -28.04 -16.93
CA GLU A 528 -9.14 -27.58 -16.44
C GLU A 528 -9.70 -26.40 -17.24
N GLN A 529 -8.86 -25.47 -17.67
CA GLN A 529 -9.26 -24.28 -18.45
C GLN A 529 -9.67 -24.65 -19.89
N GLN A 530 -8.93 -25.54 -20.54
CA GLN A 530 -9.23 -26.11 -21.85
C GLN A 530 -10.53 -26.91 -21.81
N ASN A 531 -10.81 -27.63 -20.72
CA ASN A 531 -12.09 -28.31 -20.55
C ASN A 531 -13.26 -27.30 -20.46
N GLU A 532 -13.12 -26.21 -19.71
CA GLU A 532 -14.15 -25.14 -19.66
C GLU A 532 -14.35 -24.49 -21.04
N PHE A 533 -13.27 -24.24 -21.77
CA PHE A 533 -13.32 -23.68 -23.12
C PHE A 533 -13.97 -24.62 -24.15
N VAL A 534 -13.72 -25.93 -24.07
CA VAL A 534 -14.38 -26.91 -24.95
C VAL A 534 -15.88 -26.99 -24.67
N VAL A 535 -16.27 -26.86 -23.39
CA VAL A 535 -17.68 -26.77 -23.00
C VAL A 535 -18.32 -25.48 -23.52
N SER A 536 -17.62 -24.34 -23.49
CA SER A 536 -18.12 -23.09 -24.06
C SER A 536 -18.30 -23.18 -25.59
N CYS A 537 -17.39 -23.87 -26.30
CA CYS A 537 -17.53 -24.16 -27.73
C CYS A 537 -18.79 -25.00 -28.03
N TYR A 538 -19.10 -26.00 -27.20
CA TYR A 538 -20.32 -26.78 -27.33
C TYR A 538 -21.58 -25.94 -27.05
N HIS A 539 -21.54 -25.05 -26.06
CA HIS A 539 -22.61 -24.12 -25.79
C HIS A 539 -22.87 -23.18 -26.98
N PHE A 540 -21.80 -22.61 -27.54
CA PHE A 540 -21.86 -21.78 -28.74
C PHE A 540 -22.47 -22.52 -29.93
N LEU A 541 -22.09 -23.78 -30.16
CA LEU A 541 -22.68 -24.63 -31.19
C LEU A 541 -24.21 -24.75 -31.02
N VAL A 542 -24.67 -25.03 -29.80
CA VAL A 542 -26.09 -25.19 -29.48
C VAL A 542 -26.88 -23.89 -29.64
N LEU A 543 -26.27 -22.73 -29.36
CA LEU A 543 -26.86 -21.42 -29.58
C LEU A 543 -26.99 -21.05 -31.07
N SER A 544 -26.35 -21.79 -31.98
CA SER A 544 -26.40 -21.51 -33.41
C SER A 544 -27.81 -21.70 -33.98
N PRO A 545 -28.42 -20.66 -34.58
CA PRO A 545 -29.71 -20.78 -35.26
C PRO A 545 -29.62 -21.62 -36.55
N LEU A 546 -28.40 -21.90 -37.02
CA LEU A 546 -28.12 -22.65 -38.23
C LEU A 546 -27.66 -24.09 -37.96
N LEU A 547 -27.87 -24.61 -36.75
CA LEU A 547 -27.42 -25.94 -36.32
C LEU A 547 -27.78 -27.05 -37.33
N HIS A 548 -28.97 -27.00 -37.92
CA HIS A 548 -29.46 -27.95 -38.91
C HIS A 548 -28.70 -27.95 -40.26
N ARG A 549 -27.94 -26.89 -40.57
CA ARG A 549 -27.14 -26.76 -41.80
C ARG A 549 -25.66 -27.08 -41.58
N MET A 550 -25.25 -27.30 -40.34
CA MET A 550 -23.86 -27.55 -39.95
C MET A 550 -23.49 -29.03 -40.08
N ASN A 551 -22.20 -29.31 -40.28
CA ASN A 551 -21.71 -30.69 -40.34
C ASN A 551 -21.43 -31.21 -38.92
N LEU A 552 -22.50 -31.60 -38.24
CA LEU A 552 -22.46 -32.11 -36.87
C LEU A 552 -21.72 -33.46 -36.75
N ALA A 553 -21.70 -34.26 -37.82
CA ALA A 553 -20.97 -35.53 -37.84
C ALA A 553 -19.44 -35.34 -37.79
N TYR A 554 -18.95 -34.26 -38.42
CA TYR A 554 -17.54 -33.88 -38.35
C TYR A 554 -17.18 -33.28 -36.99
N VAL A 555 -18.02 -32.42 -36.44
CA VAL A 555 -17.82 -31.84 -35.09
C VAL A 555 -17.80 -32.95 -34.02
N ALA A 556 -18.71 -33.92 -34.11
CA ALA A 556 -18.73 -35.09 -33.23
C ALA A 556 -17.42 -35.89 -33.28
N GLN A 557 -16.82 -36.04 -34.48
CA GLN A 557 -15.54 -36.71 -34.65
C GLN A 557 -14.39 -35.98 -33.92
N GLN A 558 -14.43 -34.64 -33.87
CA GLN A 558 -13.43 -33.85 -33.14
C GLN A 558 -13.59 -34.01 -31.62
N PHE A 559 -14.83 -34.04 -31.11
CA PHE A 559 -15.07 -34.34 -29.70
C PHE A 559 -14.68 -35.79 -29.32
N GLU A 560 -14.90 -36.75 -30.22
CA GLU A 560 -14.42 -38.14 -30.05
C GLU A 560 -12.89 -38.20 -29.96
N SER A 561 -12.15 -37.45 -30.79
CA SER A 561 -10.67 -37.42 -30.71
C SER A 561 -10.14 -36.79 -29.42
N LEU A 562 -10.92 -35.89 -28.79
CA LEU A 562 -10.61 -35.30 -27.49
C LEU A 562 -11.11 -36.16 -26.32
N GLN A 563 -11.64 -37.36 -26.57
CA GLN A 563 -12.20 -38.28 -25.58
C GLN A 563 -13.45 -37.73 -24.84
N LEU A 564 -14.16 -36.75 -25.40
CA LEU A 564 -15.37 -36.16 -24.82
C LEU A 564 -16.63 -36.74 -25.48
N TYR A 565 -16.91 -38.01 -25.17
CA TYR A 565 -17.96 -38.80 -25.81
C TYR A 565 -19.39 -38.29 -25.52
N ALA A 566 -19.64 -37.68 -24.35
CA ALA A 566 -20.94 -37.11 -24.03
C ALA A 566 -21.32 -35.93 -24.96
N LEU A 567 -20.36 -35.05 -25.26
CA LEU A 567 -20.57 -33.91 -26.16
C LEU A 567 -20.66 -34.35 -27.62
N ALA A 568 -19.86 -35.36 -28.02
CA ALA A 568 -19.95 -35.99 -29.33
C ALA A 568 -21.34 -36.60 -29.58
N LEU A 569 -21.87 -37.31 -28.58
CA LEU A 569 -23.22 -37.89 -28.65
C LEU A 569 -24.29 -36.81 -28.83
N GLY A 570 -24.19 -35.70 -28.08
CA GLY A 570 -25.10 -34.56 -28.23
C GLY A 570 -25.11 -33.98 -29.65
N CYS A 571 -23.96 -33.90 -30.31
CA CYS A 571 -23.86 -33.48 -31.71
C CYS A 571 -24.52 -34.48 -32.68
N LEU A 572 -24.33 -35.79 -32.47
CA LEU A 572 -24.89 -36.84 -33.34
C LEU A 572 -26.41 -36.95 -33.21
N LEU A 573 -26.96 -36.71 -32.02
CA LEU A 573 -28.41 -36.75 -31.78
C LEU A 573 -29.14 -35.53 -32.37
N ALA A 574 -28.47 -34.37 -32.44
CA ALA A 574 -29.02 -33.18 -33.10
C ALA A 574 -29.19 -33.35 -34.62
N SER A 575 -28.58 -34.38 -35.24
CA SER A 575 -28.73 -34.70 -36.67
C SER A 575 -29.52 -36.02 -36.87
N PRO A 576 -30.71 -35.98 -37.50
CA PRO A 576 -31.47 -37.19 -37.85
C PRO A 576 -30.65 -38.23 -38.63
N ALA A 577 -29.76 -37.77 -39.51
CA ALA A 577 -28.94 -38.63 -40.36
C ALA A 577 -27.82 -39.38 -39.61
N SER A 578 -27.51 -39.01 -38.37
CA SER A 578 -26.38 -39.55 -37.60
C SER A 578 -26.81 -40.48 -36.45
N HIS A 579 -28.10 -40.85 -36.36
CA HIS A 579 -28.65 -41.65 -35.28
C HIS A 579 -28.06 -43.09 -35.20
N ASP A 580 -27.74 -43.71 -36.34
CA ASP A 580 -27.10 -45.03 -36.36
C ASP A 580 -25.66 -44.98 -35.81
N ARG A 581 -24.96 -43.87 -36.03
CA ARG A 581 -23.63 -43.62 -35.43
C ARG A 581 -23.73 -43.33 -33.93
N ALA A 582 -24.76 -42.58 -33.53
CA ALA A 582 -25.03 -42.32 -32.11
C ALA A 582 -25.28 -43.63 -31.33
N ARG A 583 -26.10 -44.55 -31.87
CA ARG A 583 -26.35 -45.86 -31.24
C ARG A 583 -25.06 -46.67 -31.07
N LYS A 584 -24.23 -46.74 -32.10
CA LYS A 584 -22.92 -47.44 -32.03
C LYS A 584 -21.97 -46.80 -31.01
N LEU A 585 -21.97 -45.48 -30.86
CA LEU A 585 -21.12 -44.80 -29.88
C LEU A 585 -21.56 -45.13 -28.44
N VAL A 586 -22.87 -45.18 -28.18
CA VAL A 586 -23.42 -45.57 -26.87
C VAL A 586 -23.09 -47.03 -26.55
N GLU A 587 -23.22 -47.95 -27.52
CA GLU A 587 -22.86 -49.36 -27.34
C GLU A 587 -21.36 -49.57 -27.00
N LEU A 588 -20.47 -48.73 -27.55
CA LEU A 588 -19.02 -48.87 -27.37
C LEU A 588 -18.47 -48.12 -26.15
N LYS A 589 -19.11 -47.02 -25.74
CA LYS A 589 -18.59 -46.04 -24.77
C LYS A 589 -19.61 -45.58 -23.72
N GLY A 590 -20.68 -46.35 -23.51
CA GLY A 590 -21.77 -46.00 -22.59
C GLY A 590 -21.31 -45.64 -21.17
N THR A 591 -20.37 -46.40 -20.60
CA THR A 591 -19.86 -46.18 -19.23
C THR A 591 -19.10 -44.85 -19.08
N GLU A 592 -18.29 -44.48 -20.07
CA GLU A 592 -17.56 -43.20 -20.06
C GLU A 592 -18.47 -42.01 -20.33
N ILE A 593 -19.52 -42.21 -21.14
CA ILE A 593 -20.56 -41.19 -21.39
C ILE A 593 -21.32 -40.88 -20.10
N GLU A 594 -21.77 -41.90 -19.36
CA GLU A 594 -22.50 -41.73 -18.10
C GLU A 594 -21.65 -40.97 -17.05
N ALA A 595 -20.38 -41.36 -16.88
CA ALA A 595 -19.46 -40.68 -15.96
C ALA A 595 -19.20 -39.21 -16.36
N GLN A 596 -19.06 -38.92 -17.65
CA GLN A 596 -18.90 -37.55 -18.14
C GLN A 596 -20.18 -36.72 -17.95
N MET A 597 -21.34 -37.33 -18.19
CA MET A 597 -22.62 -36.66 -17.99
C MET A 597 -22.86 -36.33 -16.51
N GLU A 598 -22.54 -37.22 -15.58
CA GLU A 598 -22.61 -36.93 -14.13
C GLU A 598 -21.70 -35.77 -13.74
N LYS A 599 -20.47 -35.72 -14.29
CA LYS A 599 -19.53 -34.62 -14.08
C LYS A 599 -20.05 -33.28 -14.60
N PHE A 600 -20.65 -33.26 -15.80
CA PHE A 600 -21.24 -32.04 -16.36
C PHE A 600 -22.53 -31.59 -15.65
N CYS A 601 -23.31 -32.53 -15.11
CA CYS A 601 -24.55 -32.23 -14.38
C CYS A 601 -24.32 -31.79 -12.93
N GLY A 602 -23.23 -32.25 -12.30
CA GLY A 602 -22.86 -31.85 -10.93
C GLY A 602 -22.16 -30.47 -10.83
N GLY A 603 -21.67 -29.92 -11.95
CA GLY A 603 -20.97 -28.64 -12.03
C GLY A 603 -21.85 -27.45 -12.48
N LYS A 604 -21.25 -26.25 -12.49
CA LYS A 604 -21.88 -24.89 -12.62
C LYS A 604 -22.77 -24.60 -13.85
N SER A 605 -23.19 -25.56 -14.67
CA SER A 605 -24.10 -25.33 -15.82
C SER A 605 -25.21 -26.39 -15.94
N PRO A 606 -26.32 -26.24 -15.17
CA PRO A 606 -27.44 -27.19 -15.17
C PRO A 606 -28.17 -27.28 -16.52
N ILE A 607 -28.07 -26.26 -17.38
CA ILE A 607 -28.73 -26.21 -18.70
C ILE A 607 -28.10 -27.22 -19.67
N ILE A 608 -26.76 -27.32 -19.67
CA ILE A 608 -26.01 -28.25 -20.53
C ILE A 608 -26.29 -29.70 -20.08
N GLY A 609 -26.26 -29.94 -18.77
CA GLY A 609 -26.64 -31.21 -18.17
C GLY A 609 -28.06 -31.63 -18.53
N HIS A 610 -29.04 -30.73 -18.40
CA HIS A 610 -30.44 -31.02 -18.76
C HIS A 610 -30.63 -31.30 -20.26
N MET A 611 -29.92 -30.59 -21.14
CA MET A 611 -30.04 -30.79 -22.60
C MET A 611 -29.39 -32.10 -23.04
N LEU A 612 -28.21 -32.43 -22.50
CA LEU A 612 -27.54 -33.72 -22.72
C LEU A 612 -28.32 -34.89 -22.10
N LEU A 613 -28.92 -34.71 -20.92
CA LEU A 613 -29.80 -35.71 -20.29
C LEU A 613 -31.08 -35.94 -21.09
N SER A 614 -31.73 -34.87 -21.56
CA SER A 614 -32.95 -35.00 -22.39
C SER A 614 -32.69 -35.75 -23.70
N THR A 615 -31.53 -35.50 -24.32
CA THR A 615 -31.11 -36.16 -25.56
C THR A 615 -30.67 -37.61 -25.30
N PHE A 616 -29.90 -37.88 -24.25
CA PHE A 616 -29.52 -39.24 -23.83
C PHE A 616 -30.74 -40.12 -23.46
N LEU A 617 -31.67 -39.61 -22.66
CA LEU A 617 -32.91 -40.30 -22.31
C LEU A 617 -33.81 -40.57 -23.52
N SER A 618 -33.76 -39.71 -24.55
CA SER A 618 -34.50 -39.94 -25.81
C SER A 618 -33.88 -41.05 -26.68
N ALA A 619 -32.55 -41.22 -26.61
CA ALA A 619 -31.83 -42.27 -27.32
C ALA A 619 -32.04 -43.65 -26.67
N ASN A 620 -31.99 -43.72 -25.33
CA ASN A 620 -32.24 -44.95 -24.56
C ASN A 620 -33.72 -45.40 -24.54
N LYS A 621 -34.68 -44.52 -24.86
CA LYS A 621 -36.11 -44.90 -24.99
C LYS A 621 -36.47 -45.50 -26.36
N LYS A 622 -35.54 -45.53 -27.32
CA LYS A 622 -35.73 -46.10 -28.67
C LYS A 622 -34.93 -47.39 -28.92
N THR A 623 -34.22 -47.88 -27.91
CA THR A 623 -33.84 -49.31 -27.78
C THR A 623 -34.97 -50.05 -27.07
#